data_AF-A0A2K4ZPT0-F1
#
_entry.id   AF-A0A2K4ZPT0-F1
#
_cell.length_a   1.000
_cell.length_b   1.000
_cell.length_c   1.000
_cell.angle_alpha   90.00
_cell.angle_beta   90.00
_cell.angle_gamma   90.00
#
_symmetry.space_group_name_H-M   'P 1'
#
loop_
_entity.id
_entity.type
_entity.pdbx_description
1 polymer ?
#
loop_
_entity_poly.entity_id
_entity_poly.type
_entity_poly.pdbx_seq_one_letter_code
_entity_poly.pdbx_strand_id
1 'polypeptide(L)'
;MAKKKVEKELSVEEKLQQEKERGLYQIQRELPFINTPSYFFNVGDKVSYGAIKESVVEDILYDGKVYVLRCIATNNNYGHPYDYETYRVASWVNVRPICHNNNTNFSENQDVRLDYYNSTVESLLRKNFAFGIDFDPDYQRGYVWEQNDKELLLDSIFKNIDIGKFVLIHISDKEWHERGLSYEILDGKQRLSTLIEFYENKLSYKGKYYNDLSGMDKRVFTEHQIAVAEVRETDKKTVLKYFLMLNRTGKSMDESHLVEVEKMLDSME
;
A
#
# COMPACT_ATOMS: atom_id res chain seq x y z
N MET A 1 39.31 20.02 42.37
CA MET A 1 40.06 19.75 41.12
C MET A 1 39.46 18.50 40.47
N ALA A 2 38.56 18.66 39.50
CA ALA A 2 38.00 17.55 38.74
C ALA A 2 39.02 17.12 37.67
N LYS A 3 39.50 15.88 37.73
CA LYS A 3 40.36 15.30 36.69
C LYS A 3 39.54 15.26 35.39
N LYS A 4 39.89 16.15 34.45
CA LYS A 4 39.38 16.13 33.08
C LYS A 4 39.73 14.76 32.49
N LYS A 5 38.72 13.93 32.23
CA LYS A 5 38.88 12.62 31.58
C LYS A 5 39.39 12.94 30.17
N VAL A 6 40.68 12.71 29.92
CA VAL A 6 41.27 12.86 28.59
C VAL A 6 40.70 11.72 27.76
N GLU A 7 39.66 12.00 26.99
CA GLU A 7 39.23 11.09 25.92
C GLU A 7 40.39 11.03 24.92
N LYS A 8 40.99 9.85 24.80
CA LYS A 8 42.04 9.58 23.82
C LYS A 8 41.37 9.68 22.45
N GLU A 9 41.71 10.72 21.68
CA GLU A 9 41.27 10.83 20.28
C GLU A 9 41.83 9.63 19.52
N LEU A 10 40.94 8.72 19.13
CA LEU A 10 41.27 7.55 18.31
C LEU A 10 41.81 8.00 16.95
N SER A 11 42.81 7.30 16.44
CA SER A 11 43.30 7.50 15.08
C SER A 11 42.19 7.19 14.07
N VAL A 12 42.32 7.70 12.84
CA VAL A 12 41.36 7.42 11.77
C VAL A 12 41.25 5.91 11.50
N GLU A 13 42.38 5.20 11.50
CA GLU A 13 42.42 3.75 11.30
C GLU A 13 41.73 2.99 12.45
N GLU A 14 41.94 3.41 13.71
CA GLU A 14 41.30 2.78 14.86
C GLU A 14 39.76 2.95 14.81
N LYS A 15 39.28 4.12 14.37
CA LYS A 15 37.84 4.39 14.20
C LYS A 15 37.24 3.50 13.10
N LEU A 16 37.91 3.41 11.96
CA LEU A 16 37.49 2.56 10.84
C LEU A 16 37.41 1.08 11.23
N GLN A 17 38.41 0.59 11.96
CA GLN A 17 38.42 -0.78 12.45
C GLN A 17 37.28 -1.04 13.45
N GLN A 18 37.01 -0.09 14.34
CA GLN A 18 35.89 -0.18 15.28
C GLN A 18 34.53 -0.24 14.57
N GLU A 19 34.35 0.52 13.48
CA GLU A 19 33.14 0.47 12.66
C GLU A 19 32.94 -0.89 11.99
N LYS A 20 34.03 -1.47 11.45
CA LYS A 20 34.02 -2.81 10.84
C LYS A 20 33.62 -3.88 11.87
N GLU A 21 34.24 -3.86 13.04
CA GLU A 21 33.93 -4.80 14.14
C GLU A 21 32.48 -4.67 14.62
N ARG A 22 32.00 -3.43 14.76
CA ARG A 22 30.59 -3.17 15.11
C ARG A 22 29.65 -3.75 14.06
N GLY A 23 29.95 -3.56 12.77
CA GLY A 23 29.16 -4.11 11.68
C GLY A 23 29.13 -5.64 11.68
N LEU A 24 30.28 -6.28 11.93
CA LEU A 24 30.38 -7.74 12.07
C LEU A 24 29.57 -8.26 13.27
N TYR A 25 29.61 -7.55 14.39
CA TYR A 25 28.81 -7.91 15.56
C TYR A 25 27.30 -7.79 15.29
N GLN A 26 26.88 -6.75 14.56
CA GLN A 26 25.47 -6.55 14.21
C GLN A 26 24.96 -7.63 13.25
N ILE A 27 25.73 -7.96 12.22
CA ILE A 27 25.30 -8.91 11.17
C ILE A 27 25.19 -10.35 11.71
N GLN A 28 25.91 -10.71 12.77
CA GLN A 28 25.82 -12.04 13.40
C GLN A 28 24.39 -12.40 13.83
N ARG A 29 23.60 -11.43 14.29
CA ARG A 29 22.21 -11.65 14.69
C ARG A 29 21.28 -11.89 13.51
N GLU A 30 21.64 -11.37 12.34
CA GLU A 30 20.84 -11.46 11.11
C GLU A 30 21.22 -12.68 10.27
N LEU A 31 22.47 -13.17 10.40
CA LEU A 31 23.03 -14.25 9.58
C LEU A 31 22.14 -15.50 9.43
N PRO A 32 21.44 -15.99 10.48
CA PRO A 32 20.54 -17.14 10.33
C PRO A 32 19.37 -16.90 9.36
N PHE A 33 18.98 -15.64 9.15
CA PHE A 33 17.87 -15.24 8.29
C PHE A 33 18.31 -14.82 6.89
N ILE A 34 19.62 -14.67 6.65
CA ILE A 34 20.15 -14.32 5.32
C ILE A 34 20.15 -15.58 4.44
N ASN A 35 19.32 -15.53 3.40
CA ASN A 35 19.22 -16.58 2.39
C ASN A 35 20.49 -16.68 1.52
N THR A 36 20.59 -17.77 0.76
CA THR A 36 21.70 -18.00 -0.18
C THR A 36 21.67 -16.95 -1.32
N PRO A 37 22.79 -16.26 -1.59
CA PRO A 37 22.87 -15.30 -2.69
C PRO A 37 22.62 -15.94 -4.06
N SER A 38 21.94 -15.22 -4.95
CA SER A 38 21.72 -15.63 -6.35
C SER A 38 22.70 -15.00 -7.33
N TYR A 39 23.47 -14.01 -6.87
CA TYR A 39 24.56 -13.37 -7.61
C TYR A 39 25.63 -12.91 -6.61
N PHE A 40 26.84 -12.68 -7.10
CA PHE A 40 28.01 -12.43 -6.27
C PHE A 40 28.81 -11.24 -6.81
N PHE A 41 29.53 -10.59 -5.91
CA PHE A 41 30.56 -9.60 -6.23
C PHE A 41 31.93 -10.13 -5.82
N ASN A 42 32.98 -9.58 -6.42
CA ASN A 42 34.36 -9.87 -6.07
C ASN A 42 34.95 -8.74 -5.23
N VAL A 43 35.99 -9.07 -4.47
CA VAL A 43 36.81 -8.05 -3.79
C VAL A 43 37.38 -7.09 -4.84
N GLY A 44 37.23 -5.79 -4.59
CA GLY A 44 37.58 -4.71 -5.50
C GLY A 44 36.43 -4.20 -6.37
N ASP A 45 35.31 -4.92 -6.45
CA ASP A 45 34.15 -4.46 -7.23
C ASP A 45 33.56 -3.18 -6.63
N LYS A 46 33.26 -2.21 -7.50
CA LYS A 46 32.48 -1.03 -7.13
C LYS A 46 31.00 -1.39 -7.13
N VAL A 47 30.32 -1.09 -6.04
CA VAL A 47 28.92 -1.47 -5.79
C VAL A 47 28.12 -0.27 -5.30
N SER A 48 26.81 -0.35 -5.46
CA SER A 48 25.84 0.55 -4.84
C SER A 48 25.39 -0.01 -3.49
N TYR A 49 25.41 0.82 -2.46
CA TYR A 49 24.92 0.50 -1.12
C TYR A 49 24.27 1.73 -0.47
N GLY A 50 22.95 1.65 -0.25
CA GLY A 50 22.16 2.75 0.28
C GLY A 50 22.33 4.05 -0.53
N ALA A 51 22.44 5.18 0.16
CA ALA A 51 22.72 6.49 -0.42
C ALA A 51 24.21 6.89 -0.30
N ILE A 52 25.12 5.92 -0.15
CA ILE A 52 26.54 6.22 0.00
C ILE A 52 27.16 6.55 -1.36
N LYS A 53 28.01 7.58 -1.39
CA LYS A 53 28.60 8.14 -2.61
C LYS A 53 29.42 7.11 -3.39
N GLU A 54 30.33 6.41 -2.70
CA GLU A 54 31.10 5.31 -3.29
C GLU A 54 31.21 4.15 -2.32
N SER A 55 31.13 2.92 -2.82
CA SER A 55 31.33 1.70 -2.05
C SER A 55 32.11 0.68 -2.87
N VAL A 56 33.14 0.10 -2.27
CA VAL A 56 33.99 -0.93 -2.88
C VAL A 56 34.01 -2.14 -1.98
N VAL A 57 33.84 -3.33 -2.55
CA VAL A 57 33.96 -4.58 -1.80
C VAL A 57 35.39 -4.75 -1.33
N GLU A 58 35.60 -4.79 -0.02
CA GLU A 58 36.89 -5.07 0.59
C GLU A 58 37.02 -6.55 0.95
N ASP A 59 35.96 -7.17 1.48
CA ASP A 59 35.98 -8.55 1.94
C ASP A 59 34.62 -9.23 1.76
N ILE A 60 34.63 -10.55 1.67
CA ILE A 60 33.46 -11.39 1.43
C ILE A 60 33.44 -12.50 2.48
N LEU A 61 32.35 -12.56 3.23
CA LEU A 61 32.20 -13.47 4.37
C LEU A 61 30.99 -14.39 4.19
N TYR A 62 31.03 -15.52 4.90
CA TYR A 62 29.93 -16.48 5.00
C TYR A 62 29.37 -16.89 3.63
N ASP A 63 30.25 -17.37 2.75
CA ASP A 63 29.91 -17.86 1.40
C ASP A 63 29.16 -16.82 0.54
N GLY A 64 29.59 -15.55 0.62
CA GLY A 64 29.02 -14.45 -0.17
C GLY A 64 27.76 -13.82 0.42
N LYS A 65 27.32 -14.25 1.61
CA LYS A 65 26.14 -13.67 2.27
C LYS A 65 26.38 -12.27 2.80
N VAL A 66 27.63 -11.95 3.17
CA VAL A 66 27.99 -10.68 3.78
C VAL A 66 29.20 -10.10 3.08
N TYR A 67 29.15 -8.79 2.81
CA TYR A 67 30.23 -8.01 2.23
C TYR A 67 30.71 -6.97 3.24
N VAL A 68 32.02 -6.86 3.39
CA VAL A 68 32.64 -5.69 4.02
C VAL A 68 32.93 -4.70 2.90
N LEU A 69 32.39 -3.50 3.04
CA LEU A 69 32.49 -2.42 2.08
C LEU A 69 33.36 -1.31 2.66
N ARG A 70 34.34 -0.88 1.87
CA ARG A 70 35.06 0.37 2.10
C ARG A 70 34.34 1.46 1.35
N CYS A 71 33.88 2.48 2.07
CA CYS A 71 32.94 3.45 1.56
C CYS A 71 33.47 4.88 1.70
N ILE A 72 33.09 5.74 0.76
CA ILE A 72 33.21 7.20 0.88
C ILE A 72 31.81 7.74 1.11
N ALA A 73 31.56 8.31 2.29
CA ALA A 73 30.29 8.91 2.66
C ALA A 73 30.43 10.43 2.75
N THR A 74 29.35 11.15 2.46
CA THR A 74 29.30 12.61 2.56
C THR A 74 28.57 13.00 3.83
N ASN A 75 29.18 13.85 4.66
CA ASN A 75 28.53 14.47 5.81
C ASN A 75 28.11 15.90 5.45
N ASN A 76 26.81 16.20 5.56
CA ASN A 76 26.28 17.54 5.34
C ASN A 76 26.43 18.38 6.61
N ASN A 77 27.66 18.87 6.85
CA ASN A 77 27.97 19.69 8.02
C ASN A 77 27.43 21.12 7.86
N TYR A 78 26.17 21.35 8.26
CA TYR A 78 25.49 22.66 8.23
C TYR A 78 25.63 23.39 6.89
N GLY A 79 25.45 22.67 5.76
CA GLY A 79 25.57 23.22 4.42
C GLY A 79 26.98 23.24 3.83
N HIS A 80 28.00 22.79 4.58
CA HIS A 80 29.37 22.60 4.10
C HIS A 80 29.71 21.10 4.02
N PRO A 81 29.35 20.41 2.92
CA PRO A 81 29.58 18.98 2.81
C PRO A 81 31.07 18.64 2.75
N TYR A 82 31.46 17.57 3.44
CA TYR A 82 32.78 16.95 3.30
C TYR A 82 32.66 15.43 3.20
N ASP A 83 33.58 14.82 2.47
CA ASP A 83 33.66 13.38 2.31
C ASP A 83 34.59 12.76 3.36
N TYR A 84 34.22 11.59 3.85
CA TYR A 84 35.03 10.80 4.78
C TYR A 84 34.93 9.32 4.44
N GLU A 85 36.00 8.59 4.78
CA GLU A 85 36.07 7.14 4.62
C GLU A 85 35.39 6.44 5.81
N THR A 86 34.70 5.34 5.54
CA THR A 86 34.00 4.54 6.56
C THR A 86 33.85 3.09 6.11
N TYR A 87 33.78 2.15 7.05
CA TYR A 87 33.46 0.75 6.75
C TYR A 87 31.97 0.47 6.95
N ARG A 88 31.41 -0.37 6.07
CA ARG A 88 30.06 -0.91 6.21
C ARG A 88 30.11 -2.42 6.05
N VAL A 89 29.45 -3.13 6.95
CA VAL A 89 29.22 -4.57 6.82
C VAL A 89 27.76 -4.75 6.43
N ALA A 90 27.51 -5.35 5.27
CA ALA A 90 26.18 -5.43 4.69
C ALA A 90 25.87 -6.85 4.19
N SER A 91 24.63 -7.28 4.39
CA SER A 91 24.10 -8.47 3.72
C SER A 91 24.06 -8.27 2.20
N TRP A 92 24.24 -9.34 1.44
CA TRP A 92 24.15 -9.35 -0.03
C TRP A 92 22.84 -8.75 -0.55
N VAL A 93 21.74 -8.84 0.22
CA VAL A 93 20.44 -8.24 -0.12
C VAL A 93 20.44 -6.71 -0.13
N ASN A 94 21.48 -6.04 0.36
CA ASN A 94 21.60 -4.58 0.34
C ASN A 94 22.70 -4.08 -0.62
N VAL A 95 23.50 -4.99 -1.18
CA VAL A 95 24.57 -4.65 -2.12
C VAL A 95 24.06 -4.84 -3.55
N ARG A 96 24.17 -3.81 -4.37
CA ARG A 96 23.65 -3.78 -5.74
C ARG A 96 24.73 -3.41 -6.74
N PRO A 97 24.67 -3.87 -8.00
CA PRO A 97 25.56 -3.37 -9.04
C PRO A 97 25.35 -1.86 -9.23
N ILE A 98 26.39 -1.16 -9.66
CA ILE A 98 26.23 0.25 -10.06
C ILE A 98 25.36 0.29 -11.31
N CYS A 99 24.22 0.96 -11.21
CA CYS A 99 23.33 1.16 -12.35
C CYS A 99 23.96 2.17 -13.32
N HIS A 100 24.62 1.67 -14.35
CA HIS A 100 25.05 2.49 -15.48
C HIS A 100 23.88 2.63 -16.46
N ASN A 101 23.09 3.70 -16.28
CA ASN A 101 22.30 4.29 -17.35
C ASN A 101 21.16 3.45 -17.96
N ASN A 102 20.45 2.67 -17.14
CA ASN A 102 19.16 2.06 -17.52
C ASN A 102 18.02 2.84 -16.86
N ASN A 103 17.63 3.98 -17.45
CA ASN A 103 16.41 4.66 -17.04
C ASN A 103 15.21 3.87 -17.56
N THR A 104 14.70 2.97 -16.73
CA THR A 104 13.38 2.36 -16.96
C THR A 104 12.31 3.35 -16.49
N ASN A 105 11.31 3.62 -17.33
CA ASN A 105 10.15 4.45 -16.98
C ASN A 105 8.91 3.57 -16.84
N PHE A 106 8.95 2.57 -15.95
CA PHE A 106 7.80 1.68 -15.72
C PHE A 106 6.69 2.33 -14.87
N SER A 107 7.03 3.38 -14.13
CA SER A 107 6.10 4.03 -13.20
C SER A 107 5.13 4.93 -13.95
N GLU A 108 3.85 4.59 -13.93
CA GLU A 108 2.74 5.42 -14.44
C GLU A 108 1.73 5.70 -13.32
N ASN A 109 0.84 6.68 -13.52
CA ASN A 109 -0.28 7.02 -12.61
C ASN A 109 0.10 7.25 -11.13
N GLN A 110 1.26 7.85 -10.86
CA GLN A 110 1.74 8.10 -9.49
C GLN A 110 0.94 9.20 -8.76
N ASP A 111 0.13 9.97 -9.49
CA ASP A 111 -0.85 10.95 -9.01
C ASP A 111 -2.12 10.30 -8.42
N VAL A 112 -2.32 9.01 -8.65
CA VAL A 112 -3.54 8.27 -8.30
C VAL A 112 -3.24 7.33 -7.13
N ARG A 113 -3.73 7.65 -5.92
CA ARG A 113 -3.48 6.88 -4.71
C ARG A 113 -4.73 6.73 -3.85
N LEU A 114 -5.09 5.47 -3.56
CA LEU A 114 -6.17 5.13 -2.64
C LEU A 114 -5.58 4.70 -1.30
N ASP A 115 -5.79 5.54 -0.28
CA ASP A 115 -5.45 5.18 1.10
C ASP A 115 -6.65 4.50 1.76
N TYR A 116 -6.51 3.20 2.01
CA TYR A 116 -7.53 2.40 2.67
C TYR A 116 -7.38 2.47 4.19
N TYR A 117 -8.51 2.59 4.88
CA TYR A 117 -8.60 2.48 6.33
C TYR A 117 -9.56 1.34 6.72
N ASN A 118 -9.35 0.78 7.90
CA ASN A 118 -10.21 -0.26 8.46
C ASN A 118 -11.50 0.37 9.02
N SER A 119 -12.64 -0.24 8.71
CA SER A 119 -13.98 0.19 9.11
C SER A 119 -14.87 -1.03 9.33
N THR A 120 -16.15 -0.80 9.60
CA THR A 120 -17.16 -1.84 9.77
C THR A 120 -18.30 -1.69 8.78
N VAL A 121 -19.05 -2.77 8.55
CA VAL A 121 -20.31 -2.74 7.80
C VAL A 121 -21.26 -1.69 8.37
N GLU A 122 -21.38 -1.58 9.70
CA GLU A 122 -22.20 -0.55 10.34
C GLU A 122 -21.78 0.87 9.97
N SER A 123 -20.48 1.17 10.02
CA SER A 123 -19.96 2.48 9.67
C SER A 123 -20.23 2.84 8.20
N LEU A 124 -20.11 1.86 7.29
CA LEU A 124 -20.44 2.03 5.87
C LEU A 124 -21.95 2.20 5.64
N LEU A 125 -22.80 1.42 6.32
CA LEU A 125 -24.26 1.59 6.28
C LEU A 125 -24.66 2.95 6.83
N ARG A 126 -24.03 3.42 7.92
CA ARG A 126 -24.26 4.76 8.46
C ARG A 126 -23.94 5.84 7.44
N LYS A 127 -22.91 5.66 6.59
CA LYS A 127 -22.64 6.61 5.50
C LYS A 127 -23.82 6.71 4.53
N ASN A 128 -24.37 5.57 4.13
CA ASN A 128 -25.56 5.52 3.29
C ASN A 128 -26.77 6.20 3.95
N PHE A 129 -27.11 5.81 5.18
CA PHE A 129 -28.34 6.27 5.83
C PHE A 129 -28.28 7.70 6.40
N ALA A 130 -27.10 8.19 6.77
CA ALA A 130 -26.96 9.53 7.37
C ALA A 130 -26.57 10.62 6.37
N PHE A 131 -25.84 10.26 5.30
CA PHE A 131 -25.29 11.25 4.35
C PHE A 131 -25.72 10.99 2.89
N GLY A 132 -26.21 9.80 2.56
CA GLY A 132 -26.57 9.43 1.21
C GLY A 132 -25.36 9.05 0.35
N ILE A 133 -25.50 7.95 -0.39
CA ILE A 133 -24.53 7.49 -1.39
C ILE A 133 -25.29 7.36 -2.71
N ASP A 134 -24.78 7.96 -3.78
CA ASP A 134 -25.23 7.71 -5.14
C ASP A 134 -24.66 6.39 -5.65
N PHE A 135 -25.56 5.49 -6.05
CA PHE A 135 -25.22 4.18 -6.60
C PHE A 135 -25.17 4.18 -8.12
N ASP A 136 -25.70 5.20 -8.77
CA ASP A 136 -25.88 5.25 -10.23
C ASP A 136 -25.19 6.47 -10.88
N PRO A 137 -23.90 6.77 -10.55
CA PRO A 137 -23.15 7.72 -11.35
C PRO A 137 -22.93 7.15 -12.76
N ASP A 138 -22.76 8.03 -13.75
CA ASP A 138 -22.86 7.68 -15.17
C ASP A 138 -21.81 6.68 -15.69
N TYR A 139 -20.70 6.52 -14.98
CA TYR A 139 -19.66 5.52 -15.27
C TYR A 139 -19.93 4.14 -14.65
N GLN A 140 -20.89 4.00 -13.74
CA GLN A 140 -21.23 2.71 -13.12
C GLN A 140 -22.13 1.88 -14.02
N ARG A 141 -21.91 0.56 -13.98
CA ARG A 141 -22.82 -0.40 -14.62
C ARG A 141 -24.07 -0.65 -13.78
N GLY A 142 -25.07 -1.28 -14.39
CA GLY A 142 -26.28 -1.77 -13.72
C GLY A 142 -26.02 -2.89 -12.70
N TYR A 143 -27.08 -3.30 -12.01
CA TYR A 143 -27.06 -4.45 -11.11
C TYR A 143 -26.99 -5.75 -11.90
N VAL A 144 -25.99 -6.58 -11.63
CA VAL A 144 -25.75 -7.86 -12.34
C VAL A 144 -25.61 -9.04 -11.38
N TRP A 145 -25.69 -8.80 -10.06
CA TRP A 145 -25.66 -9.87 -9.08
C TRP A 145 -27.02 -10.53 -8.97
N GLU A 146 -27.02 -11.85 -9.16
CA GLU A 146 -28.17 -12.70 -8.94
C GLU A 146 -28.33 -12.99 -7.45
N GLN A 147 -29.48 -13.53 -7.06
CA GLN A 147 -29.78 -13.89 -5.68
C GLN A 147 -28.68 -14.74 -5.03
N ASN A 148 -28.10 -15.68 -5.78
CA ASN A 148 -27.03 -16.54 -5.29
C ASN A 148 -25.72 -15.77 -4.99
N ASP A 149 -25.38 -14.75 -5.77
CA ASP A 149 -24.21 -13.90 -5.50
C ASP A 149 -24.40 -13.11 -4.19
N LYS A 150 -25.61 -12.59 -3.99
CA LYS A 150 -26.00 -11.86 -2.78
C LYS A 150 -25.92 -12.77 -1.54
N GLU A 151 -26.41 -14.01 -1.64
CA GLU A 151 -26.33 -15.00 -0.57
C GLU A 151 -24.89 -15.41 -0.24
N LEU A 152 -24.01 -15.55 -1.24
CA LEU A 152 -22.59 -15.84 -1.04
C LEU A 152 -21.85 -14.70 -0.30
N LEU A 153 -22.23 -13.45 -0.55
CA LEU A 153 -21.70 -12.32 0.23
C LEU A 153 -22.08 -12.44 1.70
N LEU A 154 -23.37 -12.71 1.99
CA LEU A 154 -23.84 -12.86 3.36
C LEU A 154 -23.19 -14.08 4.03
N ASP A 155 -23.04 -15.20 3.31
CA ASP A 155 -22.34 -16.39 3.81
C ASP A 155 -20.87 -16.07 4.17
N SER A 156 -20.19 -15.25 3.37
CA SER A 156 -18.84 -14.78 3.66
C SER A 156 -18.78 -13.99 4.97
N ILE A 157 -19.71 -13.07 5.19
CA ILE A 157 -19.77 -12.24 6.41
C ILE A 157 -19.96 -13.10 7.66
N PHE A 158 -20.94 -14.01 7.64
CA PHE A 158 -21.22 -14.89 8.78
C PHE A 158 -20.15 -15.96 9.00
N LYS A 159 -19.27 -16.19 8.03
CA LYS A 159 -18.07 -17.04 8.15
C LYS A 159 -16.79 -16.25 8.41
N ASN A 160 -16.88 -14.94 8.62
CA ASN A 160 -15.73 -14.05 8.84
C ASN A 160 -14.68 -14.12 7.70
N ILE A 161 -15.16 -14.20 6.46
CA ILE A 161 -14.35 -14.17 5.24
C ILE A 161 -14.35 -12.73 4.71
N ASP A 162 -13.19 -12.25 4.27
CA ASP A 162 -13.04 -10.91 3.67
C ASP A 162 -13.98 -10.72 2.47
N ILE A 163 -14.73 -9.62 2.47
CA ILE A 163 -15.68 -9.28 1.41
C ILE A 163 -15.13 -8.24 0.42
N GLY A 164 -13.82 -8.01 0.42
CA GLY A 164 -13.12 -7.04 -0.40
C GLY A 164 -13.24 -5.60 0.11
N LYS A 165 -12.80 -4.67 -0.74
CA LYS A 165 -12.67 -3.25 -0.41
C LYS A 165 -13.85 -2.44 -0.94
N PHE A 166 -14.10 -1.27 -0.35
CA PHE A 166 -15.06 -0.28 -0.84
C PHE A 166 -14.34 1.03 -1.14
N VAL A 167 -14.74 1.71 -2.21
CA VAL A 167 -14.19 3.01 -2.56
C VAL A 167 -15.33 3.98 -2.78
N LEU A 168 -15.30 5.10 -2.07
CA LEU A 168 -16.28 6.17 -2.18
C LEU A 168 -15.59 7.44 -2.69
N ILE A 169 -16.28 8.17 -3.56
CA ILE A 169 -15.93 9.56 -3.88
C ILE A 169 -16.77 10.45 -2.96
N HIS A 170 -16.13 11.34 -2.22
CA HIS A 170 -16.83 12.40 -1.51
C HIS A 170 -17.07 13.54 -2.49
N ILE A 171 -18.34 13.78 -2.83
CA ILE A 171 -18.68 14.82 -3.80
C ILE A 171 -18.48 16.21 -3.20
N SER A 172 -18.41 17.22 -4.07
CA SER A 172 -18.18 18.60 -3.63
C SER A 172 -19.35 19.13 -2.80
N ASP A 173 -19.08 20.06 -1.87
CA ASP A 173 -20.14 20.68 -1.05
C ASP A 173 -21.24 21.32 -1.91
N LYS A 174 -20.86 21.87 -3.07
CA LYS A 174 -21.81 22.42 -4.04
C LYS A 174 -22.77 21.34 -4.56
N GLU A 175 -22.24 20.21 -5.04
CA GLU A 175 -23.07 19.11 -5.54
C GLU A 175 -23.88 18.46 -4.42
N TRP A 176 -23.34 18.38 -3.21
CA TRP A 176 -24.09 17.92 -2.04
C TRP A 176 -25.31 18.80 -1.77
N HIS A 177 -25.16 20.13 -1.83
CA HIS A 177 -26.29 21.06 -1.67
C HIS A 177 -27.35 20.92 -2.76
N GLU A 178 -26.96 20.55 -3.98
CA GLU A 178 -27.88 20.39 -5.12
C GLU A 178 -28.58 19.02 -5.11
N ARG A 179 -27.85 17.94 -4.80
CA ARG A 179 -28.30 16.54 -4.92
C ARG A 179 -28.79 15.94 -3.62
N GLY A 180 -28.36 16.48 -2.47
CA GLY A 180 -28.63 15.93 -1.14
C GLY A 180 -27.87 14.65 -0.80
N LEU A 181 -26.92 14.22 -1.64
CA LEU A 181 -26.07 13.04 -1.45
C LEU A 181 -24.64 13.49 -1.21
N SER A 182 -23.91 12.91 -0.25
CA SER A 182 -22.52 13.34 0.03
C SER A 182 -21.46 12.48 -0.66
N TYR A 183 -21.85 11.33 -1.22
CA TYR A 183 -20.90 10.37 -1.79
C TYR A 183 -21.40 9.76 -3.10
N GLU A 184 -20.46 9.30 -3.93
CA GLU A 184 -20.69 8.35 -5.03
C GLU A 184 -19.94 7.04 -4.75
N ILE A 185 -20.53 5.91 -5.15
CA ILE A 185 -19.85 4.61 -5.09
C ILE A 185 -18.91 4.46 -6.30
N LEU A 186 -17.62 4.22 -6.04
CA LEU A 186 -16.62 3.94 -7.07
C LEU A 186 -16.37 2.45 -7.24
N ASP A 187 -16.20 1.73 -6.13
CA ASP A 187 -16.10 0.27 -6.09
C ASP A 187 -16.90 -0.30 -4.91
N GLY A 188 -17.49 -1.48 -5.12
CA GLY A 188 -18.30 -2.19 -4.14
C GLY A 188 -19.82 -2.00 -4.30
N LYS A 189 -20.30 -1.42 -5.41
CA LYS A 189 -21.73 -1.17 -5.69
C LYS A 189 -22.66 -2.34 -5.33
N GLN A 190 -22.44 -3.51 -5.95
CA GLN A 190 -23.28 -4.70 -5.74
C GLN A 190 -23.20 -5.24 -4.30
N ARG A 191 -22.01 -5.11 -3.68
CA ARG A 191 -21.78 -5.56 -2.30
C ARG A 191 -22.54 -4.68 -1.33
N LEU A 192 -22.37 -3.36 -1.44
CA LEU A 192 -23.02 -2.41 -0.56
C LEU A 192 -24.55 -2.42 -0.74
N SER A 193 -25.05 -2.53 -1.97
CA SER A 193 -26.50 -2.67 -2.19
C SER A 193 -27.06 -3.93 -1.52
N THR A 194 -26.34 -5.06 -1.58
CA THR A 194 -26.71 -6.30 -0.89
C THR A 194 -26.73 -6.14 0.64
N LEU A 195 -25.72 -5.46 1.21
CA LEU A 195 -25.68 -5.16 2.64
C LEU A 195 -26.89 -4.33 3.08
N ILE A 196 -27.26 -3.32 2.28
CA ILE A 196 -28.43 -2.46 2.53
C ILE A 196 -29.72 -3.29 2.43
N GLU A 197 -29.90 -4.06 1.35
CA GLU A 197 -31.09 -4.90 1.16
C GLU A 197 -31.28 -5.90 2.32
N PHE A 198 -30.20 -6.51 2.81
CA PHE A 198 -30.28 -7.41 3.96
C PHE A 198 -30.66 -6.66 5.24
N TYR A 199 -29.98 -5.55 5.54
CA TYR A 199 -30.23 -4.73 6.72
C TYR A 199 -31.67 -4.17 6.76
N GLU A 200 -32.23 -3.85 5.61
CA GLU A 200 -33.61 -3.34 5.44
C GLU A 200 -34.69 -4.45 5.43
N ASN A 201 -34.32 -5.73 5.64
CA ASN A 201 -35.21 -6.89 5.53
C ASN A 201 -35.83 -7.08 4.12
N LYS A 202 -35.16 -6.64 3.06
CA LYS A 202 -35.55 -6.88 1.66
C LYS A 202 -34.93 -8.15 1.09
N LEU A 203 -33.83 -8.60 1.69
CA LEU A 203 -33.12 -9.83 1.35
C LEU A 203 -33.11 -10.76 2.58
N SER A 204 -33.41 -12.04 2.38
CA SER A 204 -33.28 -13.06 3.43
C SER A 204 -32.00 -13.88 3.23
N TYR A 205 -31.42 -14.33 4.33
CA TYR A 205 -30.31 -15.29 4.33
C TYR A 205 -30.73 -16.54 5.10
N LYS A 206 -30.69 -17.70 4.44
CA LYS A 206 -31.14 -18.99 5.02
C LYS A 206 -32.56 -18.90 5.62
N GLY A 207 -33.45 -18.15 4.96
CA GLY A 207 -34.84 -17.97 5.36
C GLY A 207 -35.06 -17.02 6.55
N LYS A 208 -34.05 -16.22 6.93
CA LYS A 208 -34.14 -15.21 7.99
C LYS A 208 -33.81 -13.82 7.45
N TYR A 209 -34.57 -12.82 7.85
CA TYR A 209 -34.24 -11.42 7.61
C TYR A 209 -33.38 -10.87 8.74
N TYR A 210 -32.76 -9.69 8.54
CA TYR A 210 -31.90 -9.07 9.54
C TYR A 210 -32.58 -8.90 10.91
N ASN A 211 -33.86 -8.52 10.95
CA ASN A 211 -34.58 -8.33 12.20
C ASN A 211 -34.84 -9.63 12.96
N ASP A 212 -34.88 -10.77 12.26
CA ASP A 212 -35.08 -12.10 12.84
C ASP A 212 -33.80 -12.67 13.49
N LEU A 213 -32.64 -12.05 13.23
CA LEU A 213 -31.36 -12.51 13.72
C LEU A 213 -31.22 -12.40 15.24
N SER A 214 -30.44 -13.30 15.81
CA SER A 214 -29.98 -13.19 17.19
C SER A 214 -29.13 -11.93 17.38
N GLY A 215 -29.02 -11.43 18.63
CA GLY A 215 -28.13 -10.30 18.92
C GLY A 215 -26.67 -10.57 18.57
N MET A 216 -26.24 -11.84 18.64
CA MET A 216 -24.89 -12.24 18.25
C MET A 216 -24.70 -12.13 16.73
N ASP A 217 -25.64 -12.65 15.93
CA ASP A 217 -25.56 -12.61 14.47
C ASP A 217 -25.67 -11.18 13.94
N LYS A 218 -26.52 -10.33 14.55
CA LYS A 218 -26.58 -8.89 14.24
C LYS A 218 -25.20 -8.26 14.44
N ARG A 219 -24.55 -8.55 15.56
CA ARG A 219 -23.20 -8.05 15.86
C ARG A 219 -22.16 -8.57 14.85
N VAL A 220 -22.21 -9.85 14.49
CA VAL A 220 -21.31 -10.42 13.47
C VAL A 220 -21.46 -9.67 12.14
N PHE A 221 -22.69 -9.37 11.74
CA PHE A 221 -22.95 -8.59 10.53
C PHE A 221 -22.47 -7.14 10.64
N THR A 222 -22.85 -6.42 11.70
CA THR A 222 -22.55 -4.98 11.84
C THR A 222 -21.07 -4.69 12.07
N GLU A 223 -20.40 -5.52 12.86
CA GLU A 223 -18.98 -5.36 13.23
C GLU A 223 -18.01 -6.04 12.25
N HIS A 224 -18.53 -6.64 11.18
CA HIS A 224 -17.68 -7.25 10.15
C HIS A 224 -16.71 -6.22 9.58
N GLN A 225 -15.41 -6.54 9.65
CA GLN A 225 -14.35 -5.62 9.28
C GLN A 225 -14.25 -5.50 7.76
N ILE A 226 -14.12 -4.27 7.28
CA ILE A 226 -13.99 -3.95 5.87
C ILE A 226 -12.91 -2.88 5.67
N ALA A 227 -12.31 -2.85 4.48
CA ALA A 227 -11.40 -1.78 4.08
C ALA A 227 -12.12 -0.77 3.19
N VAL A 228 -12.05 0.51 3.54
CA VAL A 228 -12.71 1.61 2.82
C VAL A 228 -11.66 2.64 2.41
N ALA A 229 -11.74 3.16 1.19
CA ALA A 229 -11.01 4.35 0.76
C ALA A 229 -12.01 5.46 0.41
N GLU A 230 -11.65 6.70 0.72
CA GLU A 230 -12.42 7.89 0.36
C GLU A 230 -11.54 8.83 -0.45
N VAL A 231 -12.01 9.21 -1.63
CA VAL A 231 -11.35 10.21 -2.47
C VAL A 231 -12.16 11.50 -2.39
N ARG A 232 -11.51 12.61 -2.03
CA ARG A 232 -12.16 13.92 -1.90
C ARG A 232 -11.80 14.82 -3.07
N GLU A 233 -12.73 15.68 -3.47
CA GLU A 233 -12.49 16.85 -4.33
C GLU A 233 -11.67 16.53 -5.59
N THR A 234 -12.03 15.44 -6.27
CA THR A 234 -11.32 14.97 -7.45
C THR A 234 -12.12 15.29 -8.71
N ASP A 235 -11.44 15.61 -9.79
CA ASP A 235 -12.07 15.84 -11.08
C ASP A 235 -12.54 14.52 -11.71
N LYS A 236 -13.52 14.62 -12.62
CA LYS A 236 -14.12 13.44 -13.25
C LYS A 236 -13.09 12.58 -14.00
N LYS A 237 -12.09 13.17 -14.65
CA LYS A 237 -11.02 12.42 -15.36
C LYS A 237 -10.28 11.52 -14.38
N THR A 238 -9.96 12.02 -13.18
CA THR A 238 -9.33 11.24 -12.11
C THR A 238 -10.25 10.15 -11.56
N VAL A 239 -11.55 10.41 -11.37
CA VAL A 239 -12.54 9.37 -10.97
C VAL A 239 -12.57 8.22 -11.98
N LEU A 240 -12.62 8.52 -13.28
CA LEU A 240 -12.64 7.51 -14.33
C LEU A 240 -11.34 6.69 -14.36
N LYS A 241 -10.17 7.31 -14.15
CA LYS A 241 -8.89 6.60 -13.99
C LYS A 241 -8.94 5.61 -12.82
N TYR A 242 -9.42 6.03 -11.65
CA TYR A 242 -9.58 5.12 -10.50
C TYR A 242 -10.51 3.96 -10.83
N PHE A 243 -11.65 4.24 -11.48
CA PHE A 243 -12.61 3.22 -11.88
C PHE A 243 -11.97 2.16 -12.79
N LEU A 244 -11.25 2.59 -13.83
CA LEU A 244 -10.56 1.68 -14.75
C LEU A 244 -9.47 0.87 -14.04
N MET A 245 -8.67 1.50 -13.16
CA MET A 245 -7.60 0.82 -12.41
C MET A 245 -8.15 -0.29 -11.49
N LEU A 246 -9.24 0.00 -10.78
CA LEU A 246 -9.86 -0.96 -9.85
C LEU A 246 -10.51 -2.13 -10.59
N ASN A 247 -11.15 -1.88 -11.73
CA ASN A 247 -11.88 -2.92 -12.45
C ASN A 247 -11.02 -3.76 -13.42
N ARG A 248 -9.79 -3.33 -13.72
CA ARG A 248 -8.81 -4.10 -14.52
C ARG A 248 -7.94 -5.06 -13.69
N THR A 249 -7.81 -4.81 -12.38
CA THR A 249 -6.93 -5.59 -11.50
C THR A 249 -7.64 -6.72 -10.73
N GLY A 250 -8.97 -6.83 -10.86
CA GLY A 250 -9.83 -7.79 -10.14
C GLY A 250 -10.73 -8.67 -11.03
N LYS A 251 -11.82 -9.24 -10.48
CA LYS A 251 -12.82 -10.01 -11.26
C LYS A 251 -13.38 -9.10 -12.34
N SER A 252 -13.02 -9.37 -13.60
CA SER A 252 -13.17 -8.44 -14.72
C SER A 252 -14.62 -7.97 -14.86
N MET A 253 -14.80 -6.66 -14.81
CA MET A 253 -16.00 -6.03 -15.35
C MET A 253 -16.13 -6.39 -16.83
N ASP A 254 -17.34 -6.32 -17.37
CA ASP A 254 -17.52 -6.60 -18.79
C ASP A 254 -16.68 -5.65 -19.65
N GLU A 255 -15.91 -6.19 -20.58
CA GLU A 255 -14.97 -5.42 -21.41
C GLU A 255 -15.69 -4.35 -22.24
N SER A 256 -16.94 -4.58 -22.65
CA SER A 256 -17.69 -3.57 -23.39
C SER A 256 -17.98 -2.32 -22.54
N HIS A 257 -18.27 -2.51 -21.26
CA HIS A 257 -18.46 -1.40 -20.31
C HIS A 257 -17.16 -0.63 -20.07
N LEU A 258 -16.02 -1.33 -19.96
CA LEU A 258 -14.72 -0.67 -19.80
C LEU A 258 -14.38 0.22 -21.00
N VAL A 259 -14.65 -0.26 -22.23
CA VAL A 259 -14.48 0.52 -23.46
C VAL A 259 -15.39 1.74 -23.51
N GLU A 260 -16.61 1.66 -22.98
CA GLU A 260 -17.49 2.83 -22.87
C GLU A 260 -16.93 3.89 -21.92
N VAL A 261 -16.41 3.47 -20.75
CA VAL A 261 -15.77 4.39 -19.80
C VAL A 261 -14.48 4.98 -20.37
N GLU A 262 -13.71 4.23 -21.15
CA GLU A 262 -12.55 4.76 -21.88
C GLU A 262 -12.95 5.85 -22.88
N LYS A 263 -14.01 5.64 -23.65
CA LYS A 263 -14.52 6.70 -24.56
C LYS A 263 -14.96 7.95 -23.80
N MET A 264 -15.55 7.78 -22.60
CA MET A 264 -15.88 8.92 -21.74
C MET A 264 -14.62 9.67 -21.31
N LEU A 265 -13.56 8.93 -20.92
CA LEU A 265 -12.27 9.49 -20.53
C LEU A 265 -11.57 10.23 -21.69
N ASP A 266 -11.51 9.62 -22.88
CA ASP A 266 -10.88 10.18 -24.07
C ASP A 266 -11.59 11.46 -24.55
N SER A 267 -12.91 11.55 -24.35
CA SER A 267 -13.69 12.76 -24.70
C SER A 267 -13.40 13.97 -23.81
N MET A 268 -12.64 13.77 -22.71
CA MET A 268 -12.24 14.81 -21.75
C MET A 268 -10.79 15.29 -21.96
N GLU A 269 -10.10 14.79 -22.99
CA GLU A 269 -8.77 15.26 -23.42
C GLU A 269 -8.86 16.38 -24.46
#